data_AF-A0A7S1JX21-F1
#
_entry.id   AF-A0A7S1JX21-F1
#
_cell.length_a   1.000
_cell.length_b   1.000
_cell.length_c   1.000
_cell.angle_alpha   90.00
_cell.angle_beta   90.00
_cell.angle_gamma   90.00
#
_symmetry.space_group_name_H-M   'P 1'
#
loop_
_entity.id
_entity.type
_entity.pdbx_description
1 polymer ?
#
loop_
_entity_poly.entity_id
_entity_poly.type
_entity_poly.pdbx_seq_one_letter_code
_entity_poly.pdbx_strand_id
1 'polypeptide(L)'
;MGFLDLFSLSRREVVQQVLMQAKRVSGPPWLAGNALLVNALLFGVGLVGLTLVSEPTLWTRCAVTLVGVLLGGCVLYQLTACAWADHLMRWWRHGNGDRLNVRHEHEMRLKAKTPKYVTPAAFRQAVKEGRQWTIINGSVYDISGLTAPGKHPGGNFLADFVGIDASLSFYTAHIKSDQVWRRLRVSWMGYLTQPDASSGEDTSDLMCSRDK
;
A
#
# COMPACT_ATOMS: atom_id res chain seq x y z
N MET A 1 33.12 27.02 40.77
CA MET A 1 32.00 26.07 40.81
C MET A 1 30.98 26.53 39.79
N GLY A 2 31.04 25.96 38.58
CA GLY A 2 30.30 26.41 37.40
C GLY A 2 29.10 25.52 37.11
N PHE A 3 27.98 26.14 36.77
CA PHE A 3 26.68 25.55 36.48
C PHE A 3 26.49 25.24 34.97
N LEU A 4 27.58 24.97 34.24
CA LEU A 4 27.60 24.93 32.76
C LEU A 4 28.02 23.58 32.15
N ASP A 5 27.89 22.46 32.87
CA ASP A 5 28.24 21.11 32.36
C ASP A 5 27.04 20.19 32.06
N LEU A 6 25.84 20.75 31.84
CA LEU A 6 24.62 19.92 31.81
C LEU A 6 24.11 19.45 30.43
N PHE A 7 24.72 19.83 29.30
CA PHE A 7 24.24 19.32 27.99
C PHE A 7 25.36 19.08 26.98
N SER A 8 26.10 18.00 27.19
CA SER A 8 26.97 17.38 26.19
C SER A 8 26.48 15.95 25.91
N LEU A 9 25.26 15.81 25.41
CA LEU A 9 24.80 14.54 24.82
C LEU A 9 25.37 14.46 23.40
N SER A 10 26.10 13.38 23.10
CA SER A 10 26.65 13.19 21.76
C SER A 10 25.51 12.98 20.76
N ARG A 11 25.69 13.39 19.49
CA ARG A 11 24.70 13.16 18.42
C ARG A 11 24.20 11.70 18.36
N ARG A 12 25.01 10.73 18.78
CA ARG A 12 24.65 9.30 18.79
C ARG A 12 23.63 8.96 19.88
N GLU A 13 23.66 9.64 21.01
CA GLU A 13 22.77 9.38 22.15
C GLU A 13 21.38 9.96 21.91
N VAL A 14 21.29 11.12 21.24
CA VAL A 14 20.01 11.72 20.83
C VAL A 14 19.30 10.80 19.81
N VAL A 15 20.03 10.25 18.85
CA VAL A 15 19.46 9.31 17.86
C VAL A 15 18.98 8.01 18.53
N GLN A 16 19.73 7.49 19.50
CA GLN A 16 19.34 6.31 20.28
C GLN A 16 18.08 6.56 21.14
N GLN A 17 17.96 7.73 21.78
CA GLN A 17 16.76 8.09 22.54
C GLN A 17 15.53 8.23 21.65
N VAL A 18 15.66 8.82 20.45
CA VAL A 18 14.55 8.94 19.50
C VAL A 18 14.10 7.56 18.99
N LEU A 19 15.04 6.65 18.71
CA LEU A 19 14.72 5.28 18.30
C LEU A 19 14.05 4.47 19.42
N MET A 20 14.47 4.66 20.67
CA MET A 20 13.86 4.02 21.84
C MET A 20 12.45 4.52 22.14
N GLN A 21 12.19 5.82 21.94
CA GLN A 21 10.85 6.42 22.04
C GLN A 21 9.91 5.91 20.94
N ALA A 22 10.41 5.82 19.69
CA ALA A 22 9.64 5.28 18.56
C ALA A 22 9.20 3.82 18.77
N LYS A 23 9.98 3.02 19.50
CA LYS A 23 9.68 1.61 19.78
C LYS A 23 8.59 1.41 20.86
N ARG A 24 8.29 2.42 21.67
CA ARG A 24 7.27 2.34 22.75
C ARG A 24 5.86 2.75 22.31
N VAL A 25 5.70 3.39 21.15
CA VAL A 25 4.39 3.78 20.60
C VAL A 25 3.84 2.69 19.69
N SER A 26 3.64 1.49 20.23
CA SER A 26 2.94 0.39 19.55
C SER A 26 1.45 0.46 19.85
N GLY A 27 0.77 1.46 19.25
CA GLY A 27 -0.69 1.46 19.11
C GLY A 27 -1.13 0.65 17.89
N PRO A 28 -2.43 0.37 17.73
CA PRO A 28 -2.94 -0.46 16.64
C PRO A 28 -2.51 0.08 15.26
N PRO A 29 -2.20 -0.82 14.30
CA PRO A 29 -1.41 -0.53 13.10
C PRO A 29 -2.01 0.51 12.14
N TRP A 30 -3.31 0.83 12.27
CA TRP A 30 -3.99 1.82 11.43
C TRP A 30 -3.83 3.28 11.90
N LEU A 31 -3.28 3.54 13.09
CA LEU A 31 -2.96 4.90 13.56
C LEU A 31 -1.49 5.30 13.35
N ALA A 32 -0.59 4.32 13.18
CA ALA A 32 0.86 4.55 13.13
C ALA A 32 1.33 5.30 11.86
N GLY A 33 0.67 5.09 10.71
CA GLY A 33 1.05 5.74 9.45
C GLY A 33 0.85 7.26 9.45
N ASN A 34 -0.23 7.73 10.08
CA ASN A 34 -0.55 9.16 10.13
C ASN A 34 0.33 9.92 11.13
N ALA A 35 0.68 9.31 12.26
CA ALA A 35 1.58 9.91 13.23
C ALA A 35 2.98 10.13 12.64
N LEU A 36 3.49 9.17 11.86
CA LEU A 36 4.81 9.28 11.22
C LEU A 36 4.89 10.41 10.20
N LEU A 37 3.87 10.54 9.33
CA LEU A 37 3.87 11.55 8.27
C LEU A 37 3.69 12.96 8.85
N VAL A 38 2.82 13.11 9.85
CA VAL A 38 2.61 14.37 10.56
C VAL A 38 3.86 14.76 11.38
N ASN A 39 4.47 13.81 12.08
CA ASN A 39 5.71 14.06 12.82
C ASN A 39 6.86 14.43 11.88
N ALA A 40 6.97 13.77 10.71
CA ALA A 40 7.97 14.11 9.71
C ALA A 40 7.76 15.51 9.12
N LEU A 41 6.50 15.92 8.91
CA LEU A 41 6.16 17.24 8.38
C LEU A 41 6.44 18.35 9.40
N LEU A 42 6.08 18.12 10.68
CA LEU A 42 6.43 19.03 11.78
C LEU A 42 7.94 19.14 11.98
N PHE A 43 8.67 18.03 11.87
CA PHE A 43 10.13 18.01 11.95
C PHE A 43 10.77 18.74 10.76
N GLY A 44 10.23 18.58 9.56
CA GLY A 44 10.67 19.28 8.35
C GLY A 44 10.48 20.80 8.45
N VAL A 45 9.32 21.26 8.92
CA VAL A 45 9.05 22.70 9.13
C VAL A 45 9.96 23.28 10.23
N GLY A 46 10.20 22.51 11.31
CA GLY A 46 11.15 22.90 12.36
C GLY A 46 12.59 23.04 11.84
N LEU A 47 13.05 22.12 10.99
CA LEU A 47 14.37 22.18 10.37
C LEU A 47 14.51 23.35 9.39
N VAL A 48 13.50 23.62 8.57
CA VAL A 48 13.50 24.76 7.64
C VAL A 48 13.54 26.10 8.39
N GLY A 49 12.80 26.21 9.50
CA GLY A 49 12.89 27.36 10.40
C GLY A 49 14.29 27.52 11.03
N LEU A 50 14.99 26.40 11.27
CA LEU A 50 16.35 26.42 11.81
C LEU A 50 17.40 26.87 10.78
N THR A 51 17.19 26.58 9.49
CA THR A 51 18.15 26.89 8.42
C THR A 51 18.00 28.28 7.82
N LEU A 52 16.82 28.92 7.97
CA LEU A 52 16.55 30.24 7.37
C LEU A 52 17.00 31.43 8.23
N VAL A 53 17.44 31.20 9.47
CA VAL A 53 17.92 32.28 10.33
C VAL A 53 19.45 32.28 10.35
N SER A 54 20.02 33.10 9.48
CA SER A 54 21.45 33.38 9.43
C SER A 54 21.82 34.30 10.61
N GLU A 55 22.48 33.73 11.62
CA GLU A 55 23.00 34.36 12.86
C GLU A 55 22.01 34.96 13.88
N PRO A 56 21.06 34.18 14.40
CA PRO A 56 20.30 34.54 15.60
C PRO A 56 21.09 34.25 16.88
N THR A 57 20.94 35.13 17.87
CA THR A 57 21.31 34.83 19.26
C THR A 57 20.58 33.56 19.74
N LEU A 58 21.15 32.83 20.72
CA LEU A 58 20.55 31.59 21.25
C LEU A 58 19.05 31.77 21.59
N TRP A 59 18.70 32.92 22.16
CA TRP A 59 17.34 33.29 22.55
C TRP A 59 16.35 33.38 21.38
N THR A 60 16.78 33.90 20.23
CA THR A 60 15.90 34.01 19.06
C THR A 60 15.62 32.63 18.44
N ARG A 61 16.57 31.69 18.49
CA ARG A 61 16.32 30.28 18.10
C ARG A 61 15.29 29.63 19.02
N CYS A 62 15.46 29.73 20.34
CA CYS A 62 14.52 29.17 21.31
C CYS A 62 13.10 29.73 21.15
N ALA A 63 12.98 31.04 20.93
CA ALA A 63 11.69 31.70 20.71
C ALA A 63 11.01 31.20 19.43
N VAL A 64 11.73 31.14 18.30
CA VAL A 64 11.19 30.67 17.01
C VAL A 64 10.76 29.20 17.10
N THR A 65 11.57 28.34 17.73
CA THR A 65 11.21 26.92 17.92
C THR A 65 9.97 26.77 18.80
N LEU A 66 9.89 27.50 19.92
CA LEU A 66 8.73 27.45 20.81
C LEU A 66 7.45 27.89 20.09
N VAL A 67 7.49 29.01 19.37
CA VAL A 67 6.35 29.51 18.59
C VAL A 67 5.96 28.52 17.49
N GLY A 68 6.93 27.93 16.79
CA GLY A 68 6.67 26.90 15.79
C GLY A 68 6.00 25.66 16.37
N VAL A 69 6.45 25.18 17.53
CA VAL A 69 5.85 24.03 18.23
C VAL A 69 4.43 24.37 18.70
N LEU A 70 4.21 25.56 19.27
CA LEU A 70 2.89 25.99 19.74
C LEU A 70 1.89 26.18 18.59
N LEU A 71 2.31 26.80 17.47
CA LEU A 71 1.47 26.94 16.29
C LEU A 71 1.18 25.59 15.63
N GLY A 72 2.19 24.72 15.50
CA GLY A 72 2.00 23.36 14.99
C GLY A 72 1.05 22.55 15.86
N GLY A 73 1.19 22.63 17.19
CA GLY A 73 0.29 22.00 18.16
C GLY A 73 -1.13 22.56 18.09
N CYS A 74 -1.29 23.88 17.94
CA CYS A 74 -2.60 24.54 17.81
C CYS A 74 -3.30 24.12 16.51
N VAL A 75 -2.59 24.06 15.38
CA VAL A 75 -3.14 23.58 14.10
C VAL A 75 -3.53 22.11 14.21
N LEU A 76 -2.70 21.25 14.82
CA LEU A 76 -3.07 19.86 15.06
C LEU A 76 -4.32 19.76 15.94
N TYR A 77 -4.37 20.52 17.03
CA TYR A 77 -5.51 20.53 17.95
C TYR A 77 -6.78 20.95 17.21
N GLN A 78 -6.75 22.01 16.41
CA GLN A 78 -7.90 22.42 15.60
C GLN A 78 -8.28 21.38 14.54
N LEU A 79 -7.32 20.75 13.87
CA LEU A 79 -7.61 19.67 12.93
C LEU A 79 -8.27 18.46 13.60
N THR A 80 -7.91 18.16 14.85
CA THR A 80 -8.53 17.08 15.63
C THR A 80 -9.86 17.47 16.28
N ALA A 81 -10.04 18.75 16.63
CA ALA A 81 -11.23 19.27 17.31
C ALA A 81 -12.33 19.71 16.32
N CYS A 82 -11.98 19.98 15.07
CA CYS A 82 -12.95 20.29 14.04
C CYS A 82 -13.75 19.03 13.67
N ALA A 83 -15.09 19.13 13.70
CA ALA A 83 -16.03 18.14 13.18
C ALA A 83 -15.80 17.75 11.70
N TRP A 84 -14.92 18.47 11.00
CA TRP A 84 -14.40 18.13 9.68
C TRP A 84 -13.51 16.89 9.67
N ALA A 85 -12.89 16.50 10.79
CA ALA A 85 -12.15 15.24 10.88
C ALA A 85 -13.06 14.05 10.58
N ASP A 86 -14.30 14.06 11.10
CA ASP A 86 -15.31 13.05 10.77
C ASP A 86 -15.77 13.11 9.32
N HIS A 87 -15.76 14.30 8.71
CA HIS A 87 -16.14 14.48 7.30
C HIS A 87 -15.02 14.00 6.36
N LEU A 88 -13.76 14.30 6.67
CA LEU A 88 -12.59 13.79 5.94
C LEU A 88 -12.44 12.28 6.12
N MET A 89 -12.65 11.75 7.33
CA MET A 89 -12.68 10.31 7.58
C MET A 89 -13.85 9.63 6.87
N ARG A 90 -15.02 10.27 6.76
CA ARG A 90 -16.15 9.78 5.96
C ARG A 90 -15.86 9.81 4.46
N TRP A 91 -15.22 10.87 3.97
CA TRP A 91 -14.86 11.02 2.57
C TRP A 91 -13.77 10.02 2.16
N TRP A 92 -12.78 9.81 3.03
CA TRP A 92 -11.76 8.76 2.89
C TRP A 92 -12.38 7.36 2.98
N ARG A 93 -13.32 7.13 3.91
CA ARG A 93 -14.07 5.87 4.01
C ARG A 93 -14.95 5.61 2.79
N HIS A 94 -15.55 6.61 2.16
CA HIS A 94 -16.25 6.42 0.89
C HIS A 94 -15.25 6.12 -0.24
N GLY A 95 -14.13 6.84 -0.28
CA GLY A 95 -13.10 6.63 -1.30
C GLY A 95 -12.41 5.25 -1.24
N ASN A 96 -12.32 4.62 -0.07
CA ASN A 96 -11.65 3.32 0.14
C ASN A 96 -12.59 2.16 0.52
N GLY A 97 -13.71 2.41 1.19
CA GLY A 97 -14.68 1.40 1.61
C GLY A 97 -15.39 0.75 0.42
N ASP A 98 -15.73 1.52 -0.60
CA ASP A 98 -16.30 0.99 -1.84
C ASP A 98 -15.31 0.05 -2.56
N ARG A 99 -14.00 0.26 -2.39
CA ARG A 99 -12.95 -0.57 -3.03
C ARG A 99 -12.93 -2.00 -2.50
N LEU A 100 -13.17 -2.17 -1.20
CA LEU A 100 -13.24 -3.48 -0.59
C LEU A 100 -14.57 -4.16 -0.94
N ASN A 101 -15.65 -3.40 -1.08
CA ASN A 101 -16.97 -3.94 -1.42
C ASN A 101 -17.00 -4.58 -2.81
N VAL A 102 -16.40 -3.94 -3.83
CA VAL A 102 -16.40 -4.48 -5.21
C VAL A 102 -15.60 -5.78 -5.30
N ARG A 103 -14.42 -5.81 -4.66
CA ARG A 103 -13.61 -7.04 -4.55
C ARG A 103 -14.38 -8.12 -3.81
N HIS A 104 -14.96 -7.79 -2.66
CA HIS A 104 -15.70 -8.73 -1.84
C HIS A 104 -16.92 -9.29 -2.58
N GLU A 105 -17.67 -8.45 -3.30
CA GLU A 105 -18.80 -8.86 -4.13
C GLU A 105 -18.36 -9.80 -5.26
N HIS A 106 -17.22 -9.52 -5.90
CA HIS A 106 -16.63 -10.42 -6.89
C HIS A 106 -16.27 -11.78 -6.28
N GLU A 107 -15.57 -11.78 -5.13
CA GLU A 107 -15.22 -13.01 -4.41
C GLU A 107 -16.47 -13.81 -3.99
N MET A 108 -17.51 -13.14 -3.49
CA MET A 108 -18.78 -13.78 -3.12
C MET A 108 -19.48 -14.41 -4.33
N ARG A 109 -19.45 -13.74 -5.49
CA ARG A 109 -20.02 -14.27 -6.72
C ARG A 109 -19.19 -15.42 -7.31
N LEU A 110 -17.87 -15.42 -7.14
CA LEU A 110 -17.03 -16.56 -7.49
C LEU A 110 -17.31 -17.76 -6.57
N LYS A 111 -17.50 -17.53 -5.27
CA LYS A 111 -17.91 -18.57 -4.30
C LYS A 111 -19.28 -19.17 -4.60
N ALA A 112 -20.18 -18.41 -5.23
CA ALA A 112 -21.49 -18.91 -5.67
C ALA A 112 -21.42 -19.84 -6.89
N LYS A 113 -20.34 -19.80 -7.68
CA LYS A 113 -20.11 -20.76 -8.77
C LYS A 113 -19.57 -22.06 -8.19
N THR A 114 -19.87 -23.20 -8.83
CA THR A 114 -19.26 -24.48 -8.47
C THR A 114 -17.73 -24.32 -8.49
N PRO A 115 -17.04 -24.61 -7.38
CA PRO A 115 -15.61 -24.41 -7.30
C PRO A 115 -14.90 -25.27 -8.34
N LYS A 116 -14.09 -24.62 -9.17
CA LYS A 116 -13.20 -25.26 -10.12
C LYS A 116 -11.77 -25.02 -9.64
N TYR A 117 -10.96 -26.05 -9.72
CA TYR A 117 -9.58 -26.02 -9.29
C TYR A 117 -8.68 -26.30 -10.49
N VAL A 118 -7.65 -25.49 -10.65
CA VAL A 118 -6.66 -25.60 -11.73
C VAL A 118 -5.33 -25.91 -11.07
N THR A 119 -4.73 -27.04 -11.44
CA THR A 119 -3.39 -27.38 -10.92
C THR A 119 -2.31 -26.54 -11.60
N PRO A 120 -1.18 -26.27 -10.93
CA PRO A 120 -0.04 -25.59 -11.55
C PRO A 120 0.41 -26.26 -12.86
N ALA A 121 0.45 -27.59 -12.90
CA ALA A 121 0.74 -28.36 -14.10
C ALA A 121 -0.27 -28.10 -15.24
N ALA A 122 -1.58 -28.13 -14.94
CA ALA A 122 -2.61 -27.86 -15.93
C ALA A 122 -2.56 -26.41 -16.45
N PHE A 123 -2.31 -25.44 -15.56
CA PHE A 123 -2.11 -24.04 -15.92
C PHE A 123 -0.94 -23.87 -16.90
N ARG A 124 0.24 -24.42 -16.56
CA ARG A 124 1.43 -24.35 -17.42
C ARG A 124 1.21 -25.06 -18.75
N GLN A 125 0.54 -26.21 -18.74
CA GLN A 125 0.22 -26.93 -19.98
C GLN A 125 -0.70 -26.11 -20.89
N ALA A 126 -1.76 -25.50 -20.34
CA ALA A 126 -2.66 -24.64 -21.10
C ALA A 126 -1.91 -23.45 -21.73
N VAL A 127 -0.99 -22.82 -20.98
CA VAL A 127 -0.16 -21.72 -21.49
C VAL A 127 0.77 -22.19 -22.62
N LYS A 128 1.40 -23.37 -22.48
CA LYS A 128 2.22 -23.99 -23.55
C LYS A 128 1.41 -24.30 -24.81
N GLU A 129 0.13 -24.67 -24.65
CA GLU A 129 -0.83 -24.89 -25.74
C GLU A 129 -1.34 -23.57 -26.37
N GLY A 130 -0.81 -22.42 -25.94
CA GLY A 130 -1.15 -21.11 -26.49
C GLY A 130 -2.39 -20.47 -25.84
N ARG A 131 -2.92 -21.02 -24.75
CA ARG A 131 -3.96 -20.35 -23.97
C ARG A 131 -3.39 -19.13 -23.28
N GLN A 132 -4.16 -18.05 -23.30
CA GLN A 132 -3.76 -16.79 -22.67
C GLN A 132 -4.33 -16.73 -21.26
N TRP A 133 -3.76 -17.52 -20.36
CA TRP A 133 -4.19 -17.58 -18.97
C TRP A 133 -3.24 -16.78 -18.07
N THR A 134 -3.78 -16.13 -17.04
CA THR A 134 -3.01 -15.39 -16.04
C THR A 134 -3.55 -15.67 -14.63
N ILE A 135 -2.75 -15.42 -13.61
CA ILE A 135 -3.14 -15.56 -12.21
C ILE A 135 -3.40 -14.18 -11.62
N ILE A 136 -4.54 -14.02 -10.94
CA ILE A 136 -4.88 -12.83 -10.15
C ILE A 136 -5.43 -13.31 -8.81
N ASN A 137 -4.72 -13.02 -7.73
CA ASN A 137 -5.04 -13.35 -6.35
C ASN A 137 -5.39 -14.84 -6.18
N GLY A 138 -4.51 -15.71 -6.68
CA GLY A 138 -4.68 -17.17 -6.62
C GLY A 138 -5.82 -17.72 -7.48
N SER A 139 -6.44 -16.92 -8.35
CA SER A 139 -7.45 -17.38 -9.31
C SER A 139 -6.92 -17.30 -10.73
N VAL A 140 -7.29 -18.27 -11.57
CA VAL A 140 -6.90 -18.35 -12.98
C VAL A 140 -7.96 -17.69 -13.86
N TYR A 141 -7.52 -16.82 -14.76
CA TYR A 141 -8.39 -16.12 -15.71
C TYR A 141 -7.90 -16.29 -17.15
N ASP A 142 -8.83 -16.54 -18.08
CA ASP A 142 -8.58 -16.53 -19.52
C ASP A 142 -8.71 -15.11 -20.10
N ILE A 143 -7.59 -14.49 -20.42
CA ILE A 143 -7.53 -13.12 -20.92
C ILE A 143 -7.54 -13.01 -22.44
N SER A 144 -7.75 -14.12 -23.18
CA SER A 144 -7.78 -14.12 -24.66
C SER A 144 -8.82 -13.16 -25.26
N GLY A 145 -9.98 -13.03 -24.62
CA GLY A 145 -11.00 -12.07 -25.04
C GLY A 145 -10.64 -10.60 -24.80
N LEU A 146 -9.63 -10.34 -23.97
CA LEU A 146 -9.18 -8.99 -23.60
C LEU A 146 -7.97 -8.53 -24.41
N THR A 147 -7.07 -9.43 -24.78
CA THR A 147 -5.85 -9.17 -25.58
C THR A 147 -6.14 -8.94 -27.06
N ALA A 148 -7.34 -9.29 -27.55
CA ALA A 148 -7.68 -9.06 -28.94
C ALA A 148 -7.58 -7.56 -29.29
N PRO A 149 -7.13 -7.21 -30.52
CA PRO A 149 -6.91 -5.82 -30.92
C PRO A 149 -8.13 -4.93 -30.64
N GLY A 150 -7.90 -3.82 -29.92
CA GLY A 150 -8.94 -2.84 -29.57
C GLY A 150 -9.93 -3.27 -28.47
N LYS A 151 -9.77 -4.44 -27.84
CA LYS A 151 -10.66 -4.87 -26.73
C LYS A 151 -10.24 -4.32 -25.37
N HIS A 152 -8.95 -4.16 -25.14
CA HIS A 152 -8.42 -3.56 -23.93
C HIS A 152 -8.06 -2.08 -24.14
N PRO A 153 -8.60 -1.14 -23.33
CA PRO A 153 -8.41 0.30 -23.53
C PRO A 153 -6.96 0.75 -23.33
N GLY A 154 -6.14 -0.01 -22.59
CA GLY A 154 -4.71 0.27 -22.44
C GLY A 154 -3.80 -0.42 -23.47
N GLY A 155 -4.36 -1.06 -24.50
CA GLY A 155 -3.59 -1.80 -25.52
C GLY A 155 -3.26 -3.25 -25.11
N ASN A 156 -2.32 -3.87 -25.82
CA ASN A 156 -2.02 -5.31 -25.72
C ASN A 156 -1.01 -5.70 -24.63
N PHE A 157 -0.76 -4.84 -23.64
CA PHE A 157 0.16 -5.15 -22.54
C PHE A 157 -0.30 -6.34 -21.67
N LEU A 158 -1.57 -6.74 -21.79
CA LEU A 158 -2.09 -7.94 -21.13
C LEU A 158 -1.39 -9.22 -21.61
N ALA A 159 -0.85 -9.24 -22.84
CA ALA A 159 -0.10 -10.37 -23.35
C ALA A 159 1.17 -10.66 -22.52
N ASP A 160 1.75 -9.64 -21.89
CA ASP A 160 2.95 -9.78 -21.05
C ASP A 160 2.67 -10.53 -19.73
N PHE A 161 1.38 -10.66 -19.37
CA PHE A 161 0.93 -11.34 -18.16
C PHE A 161 0.50 -12.80 -18.39
N VAL A 162 0.62 -13.31 -19.62
CA VAL A 162 0.30 -14.70 -19.93
C VAL A 162 1.28 -15.63 -19.22
N GLY A 163 0.75 -16.57 -18.45
CA GLY A 163 1.52 -17.58 -17.73
C GLY A 163 2.15 -17.13 -16.41
N ILE A 164 1.87 -15.92 -15.94
CA ILE A 164 2.43 -15.38 -14.69
C ILE A 164 1.36 -14.84 -13.76
N ASP A 165 1.73 -14.57 -12.49
CA ASP A 165 0.91 -13.85 -11.53
C ASP A 165 0.95 -12.33 -11.78
N ALA A 166 -0.19 -11.80 -12.21
CA ALA A 166 -0.40 -10.40 -12.51
C ALA A 166 -1.08 -9.63 -11.37
N SER A 167 -1.22 -10.22 -10.18
CA SER A 167 -1.95 -9.64 -9.05
C SER A 167 -1.52 -8.22 -8.75
N LEU A 168 -0.21 -7.99 -8.60
CA LEU A 168 0.32 -6.67 -8.23
C LEU A 168 -0.02 -5.62 -9.29
N SER A 169 0.29 -5.89 -10.56
CA SER A 169 0.00 -5.00 -11.69
C SER A 169 -1.50 -4.76 -11.83
N PHE A 170 -2.30 -5.81 -11.67
CA PHE A 170 -3.74 -5.75 -11.76
C PHE A 170 -4.34 -4.84 -10.68
N TYR A 171 -3.96 -5.05 -9.41
CA TYR A 171 -4.44 -4.21 -8.30
C TYR A 171 -3.93 -2.78 -8.37
N THR A 172 -2.72 -2.56 -8.90
CA THR A 172 -2.19 -1.21 -9.07
C THR A 172 -2.99 -0.41 -10.09
N ALA A 173 -3.36 -1.02 -11.22
CA ALA A 173 -4.03 -0.32 -12.31
C ALA A 173 -5.57 -0.35 -12.25
N HIS A 174 -6.18 -1.40 -11.69
CA HIS A 174 -7.60 -1.70 -11.93
C HIS A 174 -8.47 -1.86 -10.67
N ILE A 175 -7.91 -1.68 -9.46
CA ILE A 175 -8.65 -1.92 -8.21
C ILE A 175 -9.96 -1.11 -8.09
N LYS A 176 -10.09 0.00 -8.81
CA LYS A 176 -11.22 0.94 -8.75
C LYS A 176 -12.29 0.76 -9.84
N SER A 177 -12.16 -0.22 -10.75
CA SER A 177 -13.06 -0.31 -11.91
C SER A 177 -14.00 -1.51 -11.84
N ASP A 178 -15.26 -1.26 -11.47
CA ASP A 178 -16.34 -2.27 -11.49
C ASP A 178 -16.50 -2.94 -12.84
N GLN A 179 -16.32 -2.18 -13.92
CA GLN A 179 -16.43 -2.71 -15.27
C GLN A 179 -15.34 -3.76 -15.55
N VAL A 180 -14.14 -3.57 -15.01
CA VAL A 180 -13.04 -4.54 -15.13
C VAL A 180 -13.38 -5.81 -14.36
N TRP A 181 -13.86 -5.69 -13.13
CA TRP A 181 -14.28 -6.85 -12.33
C TRP A 181 -15.42 -7.64 -12.97
N ARG A 182 -16.41 -6.96 -13.57
CA ARG A 182 -17.48 -7.62 -14.33
C ARG A 182 -16.94 -8.40 -15.53
N ARG A 183 -15.98 -7.83 -16.28
CA ARG A 183 -15.35 -8.52 -17.41
C ARG A 183 -14.49 -9.70 -16.95
N LEU A 184 -13.75 -9.59 -15.85
CA LEU A 184 -12.98 -10.70 -15.30
C LEU A 184 -13.85 -11.89 -14.86
N ARG A 185 -15.11 -11.63 -14.48
CA ARG A 185 -16.00 -12.70 -14.04
C ARG A 185 -16.32 -13.71 -15.14
N VAL A 186 -16.38 -13.27 -16.40
CA VAL A 186 -16.65 -14.15 -17.53
C VAL A 186 -15.42 -14.95 -17.96
N SER A 187 -14.22 -14.48 -17.62
CA SER A 187 -12.96 -15.17 -17.91
C SER A 187 -12.46 -16.08 -16.79
N TRP A 188 -13.15 -16.18 -15.65
CA TRP A 188 -12.71 -17.00 -14.53
C TRP A 188 -12.73 -18.50 -14.86
N MET A 189 -11.58 -19.16 -14.75
CA MET A 189 -11.41 -20.60 -15.03
C MET A 189 -11.45 -21.45 -13.75
N GLY A 190 -10.99 -20.92 -12.62
CA GLY A 190 -10.94 -21.63 -11.35
C GLY A 190 -9.98 -20.98 -10.35
N TYR A 191 -9.88 -21.58 -9.17
CA TYR A 191 -8.82 -21.28 -8.21
C TYR A 191 -7.58 -22.09 -8.57
N LEU A 192 -6.40 -21.46 -8.50
CA LEU A 192 -5.14 -22.17 -8.61
C LEU A 192 -4.94 -22.99 -7.33
N THR A 193 -4.74 -24.30 -7.45
CA THR A 193 -4.44 -25.13 -6.28
C THR A 193 -3.03 -24.82 -5.81
N GLN A 194 -2.85 -24.72 -4.50
CA GLN A 194 -1.50 -24.78 -3.94
C GLN A 194 -0.98 -26.21 -4.14
N PRO A 195 0.29 -26.39 -4.54
CA PRO A 195 0.89 -27.70 -4.54
C PRO A 195 0.83 -28.25 -3.11
N ASP A 196 0.43 -29.51 -2.95
CA ASP A 196 0.56 -30.17 -1.66
C ASP A 196 2.05 -30.12 -1.27
N ALA A 197 2.35 -29.75 -0.03
CA ALA A 197 3.75 -29.65 0.42
C ALA A 197 4.55 -30.97 0.21
N SER A 198 3.84 -32.09 0.06
CA SER A 198 4.40 -33.41 -0.24
C SER A 198 4.66 -33.69 -1.72
N SER A 199 4.13 -32.90 -2.67
CA SER A 199 4.28 -33.17 -4.10
C SER A 199 5.67 -32.79 -4.64
N GLY A 200 6.44 -32.00 -3.89
CA GLY A 200 7.75 -31.50 -4.32
C GLY A 200 7.68 -30.60 -5.57
N GLU A 201 6.48 -30.17 -5.96
CA GLU A 201 6.27 -29.34 -7.14
C GLU A 201 6.67 -27.89 -6.81
N ASP A 202 7.78 -27.44 -7.40
CA ASP A 202 8.24 -26.07 -7.28
C ASP A 202 7.28 -25.12 -8.04
N THR A 203 6.62 -24.23 -7.29
CA THR A 203 5.75 -23.17 -7.84
C THR A 203 6.34 -21.78 -7.64
N SER A 204 7.63 -21.68 -7.29
CA SER A 204 8.30 -20.38 -7.14
C SER A 204 8.31 -19.58 -8.45
N ASP A 205 8.32 -20.28 -9.59
CA ASP A 205 8.22 -19.70 -10.93
C ASP A 205 6.91 -18.95 -11.17
N LEU A 206 5.79 -19.44 -10.61
CA LEU A 206 4.47 -18.82 -10.72
C LEU A 206 4.32 -17.58 -9.82
N MET A 207 5.06 -17.53 -8.71
CA MET A 207 4.97 -16.47 -7.69
C MET A 207 5.93 -15.30 -7.94
N CYS A 208 6.96 -15.51 -8.77
CA CYS A 208 7.89 -14.45 -9.14
C CYS A 208 7.25 -13.49 -10.15
N SER A 209 6.54 -12.48 -9.63
CA SER A 209 6.28 -11.25 -10.38
C SER A 209 7.63 -10.75 -10.88
N ARG A 210 7.75 -10.65 -12.20
CA ARG A 210 9.01 -10.44 -12.90
C ARG A 210 9.51 -9.01 -12.63
N ASP A 211 10.30 -8.83 -11.57
CA ASP A 211 11.19 -7.67 -11.42
C ASP A 211 12.32 -7.82 -12.47
N LYS A 212 12.02 -7.52 -13.74
CA LYS A 212 13.01 -7.38 -14.82
C LYS A 212 12.84 -6.06 -15.54
#